data_AF-A0A950T537-F1
#
_entry.id   AF-A0A950T537-F1
#
_cell.length_a   1.000
_cell.length_b   1.000
_cell.length_c   1.000
_cell.angle_alpha   90.00
_cell.angle_beta   90.00
_cell.angle_gamma   90.00
#
_symmetry.space_group_name_H-M   'P 1'
#
loop_
_entity.id
_entity.type
_entity.pdbx_description
1 polymer ?
#
loop_
_entity_poly.entity_id
_entity_poly.type
_entity_poly.pdbx_seq_one_letter_code
_entity_poly.pdbx_strand_id
1 'polypeptide(L)' 'PPRPGLEHHLYLVEGQLVVSVAGRTYDLRPGDCLRYQLFGSSAFATPENCSARYILVLV' A
#
# COMPACT_ATOMS: atom_id res chain seq x y z
N PRO A 1 10.70 -9.61 10.00
CA PRO A 1 11.51 -8.72 9.15
C PRO A 1 11.01 -8.80 7.70
N PRO A 2 11.01 -7.70 6.94
CA PRO A 2 10.65 -7.75 5.53
C PRO A 2 11.63 -8.69 4.81
N ARG A 3 11.09 -9.70 4.11
CA ARG A 3 11.89 -10.61 3.30
C ARG A 3 11.91 -10.05 1.87
N PRO A 4 13.10 -9.93 1.23
CA PRO A 4 13.16 -9.59 -0.18
C PRO A 4 12.25 -10.53 -1.00
N GLY A 5 11.41 -9.95 -1.84
CA GLY A 5 10.47 -10.68 -2.69
C GLY A 5 9.13 -11.03 -2.04
N LEU A 6 8.87 -10.64 -0.78
CA LEU A 6 7.56 -10.87 -0.14
C LEU A 6 6.45 -10.15 -0.91
N GLU A 7 5.42 -10.86 -1.31
CA GLU A 7 4.31 -10.31 -2.09
C GLU A 7 3.28 -9.67 -1.16
N HIS A 8 2.86 -8.46 -1.53
CA HIS A 8 1.87 -7.69 -0.80
C HIS A 8 0.65 -7.47 -1.70
N HIS A 9 -0.52 -7.88 -1.21
CA HIS A 9 -1.81 -7.56 -1.80
C HIS A 9 -2.54 -6.58 -0.89
N LEU A 10 -2.65 -5.34 -1.35
CA LEU A 10 -3.38 -4.30 -0.64
C LEU A 10 -4.71 -4.04 -1.34
N TYR A 11 -5.78 -4.02 -0.56
CA TYR A 11 -7.10 -3.57 -0.97
C TYR A 11 -7.55 -2.42 -0.07
N LEU A 12 -7.85 -1.26 -0.66
CA LEU A 12 -8.34 -0.11 0.10
C LEU A 12 -9.86 -0.22 0.27
N VAL A 13 -10.31 -0.38 1.51
CA VAL A 13 -11.73 -0.53 1.85
C VAL A 13 -12.41 0.84 1.97
N GLU A 14 -11.73 1.79 2.60
CA GLU A 14 -12.27 3.12 2.87
C GLU A 14 -11.13 4.14 3.01
N GLY A 15 -11.42 5.41 2.69
CA GLY A 15 -10.48 6.52 2.87
C GLY A 15 -9.58 6.77 1.67
N GLN A 16 -8.38 7.30 1.92
CA GLN A 16 -7.37 7.59 0.89
C GLN A 16 -5.99 7.18 1.38
N LEU A 17 -5.23 6.50 0.53
CA LEU A 17 -3.92 5.98 0.89
C LEU A 17 -2.92 6.21 -0.25
N VAL A 18 -1.80 6.84 0.08
CA VAL A 18 -0.65 6.99 -0.81
C VAL A 18 0.36 5.90 -0.46
N VAL A 19 0.71 5.08 -1.45
CA VAL A 19 1.70 4.01 -1.30
C VAL A 19 2.90 4.30 -2.17
N SER A 20 4.08 4.42 -1.56
CA SER A 20 5.34 4.58 -2.28
C SER A 20 6.14 3.29 -2.21
N VAL A 21 6.44 2.68 -3.36
CA VAL A 21 7.22 1.44 -3.46
C VAL A 21 8.04 1.43 -4.75
N ALA A 22 9.28 0.94 -4.67
CA ALA A 22 10.19 0.84 -5.82
C ALA A 22 10.33 2.16 -6.62
N GLY A 23 10.35 3.29 -5.92
CA GLY A 23 10.45 4.62 -6.53
C GLY A 23 9.19 5.10 -7.27
N ARG A 24 8.06 4.40 -7.11
CA ARG A 24 6.76 4.77 -7.66
C ARG A 24 5.79 5.09 -6.55
N THR A 25 4.91 6.05 -6.80
CA THR A 25 3.85 6.48 -5.89
C THR A 25 2.50 6.13 -6.51
N TYR A 26 1.61 5.56 -5.69
CA TYR A 26 0.26 5.16 -6.07
C TYR A 26 -0.74 5.84 -5.13
N ASP A 27 -1.65 6.62 -5.69
CA ASP A 27 -2.75 7.23 -4.97
C ASP A 27 -3.99 6.33 -5.05
N LEU A 28 -4.32 5.66 -3.95
CA LEU A 28 -5.41 4.69 -3.90
C LEU A 28 -6.70 5.32 -3.36
N ARG A 29 -7.81 4.92 -3.96
CA ARG A 29 -9.19 5.22 -3.57
C ARG A 29 -9.93 3.95 -3.11
N PRO A 30 -11.04 4.07 -2.39
CA PRO A 30 -11.80 2.91 -1.94
C PRO A 30 -12.21 2.03 -3.13
N GLY A 31 -11.96 0.73 -3.03
CA GLY A 31 -12.14 -0.23 -4.12
C GLY A 31 -10.87 -0.54 -4.93
N ASP A 32 -9.82 0.26 -4.80
CA ASP A 32 -8.56 0.00 -5.51
C ASP A 32 -7.77 -1.16 -4.87
N CYS A 33 -7.12 -1.93 -5.75
CA CYS A 33 -6.18 -2.99 -5.39
C CYS A 33 -4.77 -2.62 -5.86
N LEU A 34 -3.78 -2.80 -4.99
CA LEU A 34 -2.37 -2.70 -5.33
C LEU A 34 -1.64 -3.99 -4.98
N ARG A 35 -1.04 -4.62 -5.99
CA ARG A 35 -0.13 -5.76 -5.83
C ARG A 35 1.30 -5.33 -6.11
N TYR A 36 2.22 -5.69 -5.22
CA TYR A 36 3.66 -5.49 -5.44
C TYR A 36 4.50 -6.49 -4.64
N GLN A 37 5.74 -6.69 -5.09
CA GLN A 37 6.76 -7.44 -4.36
C GLN A 37 7.74 -6.47 -3.69
N LEU A 38 8.10 -6.75 -2.44
CA LEU A 38 8.95 -5.87 -1.66
C LEU A 38 10.44 -6.25 -1.82
N PHE A 39 11.18 -5.45 -2.59
CA PHE A 39 12.64 -5.59 -2.72
C PHE A 39 13.44 -4.47 -2.02
N GLY A 40 12.75 -3.53 -1.38
CA GLY A 40 13.32 -2.37 -0.69
C GLY A 40 12.31 -1.76 0.27
N SER A 41 12.45 -0.46 0.60
CA SER A 41 11.49 0.22 1.46
C SER A 41 10.15 0.44 0.75
N SER A 42 9.08 0.45 1.55
CA SER A 42 7.77 0.99 1.16
C SER A 42 7.32 2.00 2.21
N ALA A 43 6.51 2.97 1.80
CA ALA A 43 5.92 3.96 2.68
C ALA A 43 4.41 4.07 2.43
N PHE A 44 3.67 4.29 3.51
CA PHE A 44 2.23 4.44 3.53
C PHE A 44 1.89 5.77 4.19
N ALA A 45 1.12 6.60 3.52
CA ALA A 45 0.70 7.90 4.06
C ALA A 45 -0.76 8.16 3.75
N THR A 46 -1.45 8.75 4.72
CA THR A 46 -2.77 9.36 4.51
C THR A 46 -2.60 10.87 4.34
N PRO A 47 -3.42 11.54 3.51
CA PRO A 47 -3.52 12.99 3.53
C PRO A 47 -3.88 13.51 4.93
N GLU A 48 -3.49 14.74 5.27
CA GLU A 48 -3.59 15.31 6.65
C GLU A 48 -4.97 15.18 7.31
N ASN A 49 -6.05 15.21 6.52
CA ASN A 49 -7.43 15.14 7.01
C ASN A 49 -8.18 13.88 6.54
N CYS A 50 -7.45 12.82 6.22
CA CYS A 50 -8.02 11.55 5.74
C CYS A 50 -7.53 10.40 6.61
N SER A 51 -8.38 9.39 6.77
CA SER A 51 -7.98 8.07 7.25
C SER A 51 -7.89 7.08 6.09
N ALA A 52 -7.34 5.90 6.35
CA ALA A 52 -7.39 4.78 5.44
C ALA A 52 -7.69 3.50 6.23
N ARG A 53 -8.65 2.71 5.73
CA ARG A 53 -8.88 1.35 6.19
C ARG A 53 -8.61 0.42 5.02
N TYR A 54 -7.63 -0.45 5.18
CA TYR A 54 -7.19 -1.36 4.12
C TYR A 54 -6.97 -2.77 4.67
N ILE A 55 -7.04 -3.75 3.75
CA ILE A 55 -6.63 -5.12 4.00
C ILE A 55 -5.27 -5.29 3.35
N LEU A 56 -4.30 -5.80 4.12
CA LEU A 56 -2.97 -6.15 3.62
C LEU A 56 -2.76 -7.65 3.81
N VAL A 57 -2.66 -8.37 2.70
CA VAL A 57 -2.31 -9.80 2.70
C VAL A 57 -0.85 -9.94 2.28
N LEU A 58 -0.11 -10.72 3.05
CA LEU A 58 1.30 -11.03 2.80
C LEU A 58 1.41 -12.49 2.36
N VAL A 59 2.11 -12.73 1.26
CA VAL A 59 2.34 -14.07 0.69
C VAL A 59 3.84 -14.34 0.57
#